data_AF-A0A7V3UPP8-F1
#
_entry.id   AF-A0A7V3UPP8-F1
#
_cell.length_a   1.000
_cell.length_b   1.000
_cell.length_c   1.000
_cell.angle_alpha   90.00
_cell.angle_beta   90.00
_cell.angle_gamma   90.00
#
_symmetry.space_group_name_H-M   'P 1'
#
loop_
_entity.id
_entity.type
_entity.pdbx_description
1 polymer ?
#
loop_
_entity_poly.entity_id
_entity_poly.type
_entity_poly.pdbx_seq_one_letter_code
_entity_poly.pdbx_strand_id
1 'polypeptide(L)'
;MKLVVVGPAYPFRGGISHYTTLLCRHLQERHAVRLISFKRQYPAWLFPGKTQLDPSRVKMMINGERVLDPLDPMTWFRAVKAVRTFAPDLVIFQWWNPFFAVPYFFISSRSRHRIPGKIWFECHNVIPHETSPLDSFLIRMAFSAVDRFIVHSEADKARLLKIKPGGYVVKIPFPTWDVFLGGDGPTDRPCKIVGVRADGPVAPPPDLCKKPHPTGCKHLLFFWKRPPVQRAGLFIRSAFLHFKGNPGPSLGRW
;
A
#
# COMPACT_ATOMS: atom_id res chain seq x y z
N MET A 1 18.42 2.62 -16.76
CA MET A 1 17.72 3.73 -16.04
C MET A 1 18.01 3.64 -14.56
N LYS A 2 17.87 4.75 -13.84
CA LYS A 2 17.92 4.84 -12.38
C LYS A 2 16.50 4.90 -11.82
N LEU A 3 16.13 3.95 -10.98
CA LEU A 3 14.78 3.83 -10.42
C LEU A 3 14.83 3.95 -8.90
N VAL A 4 13.90 4.69 -8.31
CA VAL A 4 13.65 4.63 -6.86
C VAL A 4 12.31 3.97 -6.62
N VAL A 5 12.28 3.01 -5.71
CA VAL A 5 11.03 2.43 -5.19
C VAL A 5 10.90 2.83 -3.73
N VAL A 6 9.73 3.36 -3.36
CA VAL A 6 9.40 3.78 -1.99
C VAL A 6 8.27 2.90 -1.49
N GLY A 7 8.53 2.06 -0.49
CA GLY A 7 7.52 1.10 -0.03
C GLY A 7 8.04 0.13 1.03
N PRO A 8 7.14 -0.70 1.57
CA PRO A 8 7.52 -1.73 2.53
C PRO A 8 8.22 -2.85 1.76
N ALA A 9 9.27 -3.40 2.32
CA ALA A 9 9.99 -4.55 1.77
C ALA A 9 10.41 -5.47 2.92
N TYR A 10 11.02 -6.60 2.61
CA TYR A 10 11.67 -7.42 3.62
C TYR A 10 12.58 -6.54 4.52
N PRO A 11 12.54 -6.68 5.85
CA PRO A 11 11.95 -7.76 6.63
C PRO A 11 10.49 -7.55 7.05
N PHE A 12 9.74 -6.60 6.49
CA PHE A 12 8.33 -6.46 6.85
C PHE A 12 7.49 -7.62 6.31
N ARG A 13 6.55 -8.11 7.12
CA ARG A 13 5.59 -9.13 6.71
C ARG A 13 4.50 -8.56 5.78
N GLY A 14 3.88 -9.42 4.99
CA GLY A 14 2.69 -9.12 4.18
C GLY A 14 2.95 -9.05 2.68
N GLY A 15 1.90 -9.29 1.88
CA GLY A 15 1.98 -9.44 0.43
C GLY A 15 2.58 -8.23 -0.30
N ILE A 16 2.35 -7.01 0.17
CA ILE A 16 2.92 -5.79 -0.42
C ILE A 16 4.45 -5.72 -0.19
N SER A 17 4.91 -6.17 0.99
CA SER A 17 6.34 -6.23 1.29
C SER A 17 7.05 -7.25 0.40
N HIS A 18 6.43 -8.42 0.20
CA HIS A 18 6.92 -9.43 -0.74
C HIS A 18 6.90 -8.93 -2.18
N TYR A 19 5.78 -8.32 -2.61
CA TYR A 19 5.62 -7.69 -3.92
C TYR A 19 6.75 -6.73 -4.22
N THR A 20 6.94 -5.73 -3.34
CA THR A 20 7.96 -4.68 -3.50
C THR A 20 9.35 -5.27 -3.58
N THR A 21 9.63 -6.31 -2.79
CA THR A 21 10.93 -6.97 -2.79
C THR A 21 11.20 -7.68 -4.11
N LEU A 22 10.23 -8.43 -4.63
CA LEU A 22 10.33 -9.10 -5.94
C LEU A 22 10.40 -8.11 -7.09
N LEU A 23 9.56 -7.08 -7.08
CA LEU A 23 9.58 -5.99 -8.05
C LEU A 23 10.97 -5.39 -8.14
N CYS A 24 11.55 -4.99 -7.00
CA CYS A 24 12.85 -4.37 -7.01
C CYS A 24 13.96 -5.34 -7.48
N ARG A 25 13.91 -6.62 -7.10
CA ARG A 25 14.86 -7.63 -7.60
C ARG A 25 14.79 -7.77 -9.12
N HIS A 26 13.59 -7.88 -9.66
CA HIS A 26 13.40 -8.01 -11.11
C HIS A 26 13.86 -6.75 -11.85
N LEU A 27 13.56 -5.56 -11.33
CA LEU A 27 14.04 -4.31 -11.90
C LEU A 27 15.57 -4.19 -11.85
N GLN A 28 16.23 -4.74 -10.83
CA GLN A 28 17.70 -4.70 -10.69
C GLN A 28 18.44 -5.49 -11.77
N GLU A 29 17.78 -6.47 -12.41
CA GLU A 29 18.38 -7.24 -13.50
C GLU A 29 18.75 -6.36 -14.71
N ARG A 30 18.07 -5.22 -14.88
CA ARG A 30 18.22 -4.33 -16.06
C ARG A 30 18.43 -2.86 -15.71
N HIS A 31 18.26 -2.48 -14.45
CA HIS A 31 18.25 -1.08 -14.03
C HIS A 31 18.99 -0.87 -12.70
N ALA A 32 19.48 0.36 -12.48
CA ALA A 32 20.01 0.74 -11.18
C ALA A 32 18.82 1.09 -10.27
N VAL A 33 18.50 0.22 -9.32
CA VAL A 33 17.34 0.40 -8.42
C VAL A 33 17.81 0.75 -7.01
N ARG A 34 17.19 1.77 -6.43
CA ARG A 34 17.33 2.12 -5.02
C ARG A 34 15.98 1.97 -4.32
N LEU A 35 15.94 1.12 -3.30
CA LEU A 35 14.78 0.99 -2.43
C LEU A 35 14.92 1.97 -1.24
N ILE A 36 13.89 2.78 -1.01
CA ILE A 36 13.68 3.55 0.21
C ILE A 36 12.54 2.87 0.98
N SER A 37 12.89 2.20 2.08
CA SER A 37 11.91 1.47 2.89
C SER A 37 11.78 2.05 4.29
N PHE A 38 10.84 1.49 5.05
CA PHE A 38 10.49 1.99 6.36
C PHE A 38 11.47 1.52 7.44
N LYS A 39 11.80 2.41 8.37
CA LYS A 39 12.31 2.03 9.69
C LYS A 39 11.21 1.31 10.47
N ARG A 40 10.00 1.89 10.42
CA ARG A 40 8.78 1.43 11.07
C ARG A 40 7.58 1.79 10.19
N GLN A 41 6.68 0.84 9.95
CA GLN A 41 5.46 1.11 9.16
C GLN A 41 4.38 1.81 9.97
N TYR A 42 4.18 1.37 11.22
CA TYR A 42 3.17 1.93 12.12
C TYR A 42 3.75 1.99 13.54
N PRO A 43 3.35 2.97 14.36
CA PRO A 43 3.71 2.98 15.78
C PRO A 43 3.17 1.72 16.48
N ALA A 44 3.81 1.30 17.57
CA ALA A 44 3.48 0.05 18.27
C ALA A 44 2.02 -0.01 18.74
N TRP A 45 1.46 1.11 19.19
CA TRP A 45 0.07 1.20 19.65
C TRP A 45 -0.97 1.08 18.52
N LEU A 46 -0.59 1.34 17.27
CA LEU A 46 -1.48 1.20 16.10
C LEU A 46 -1.33 -0.18 15.45
N PHE A 47 -0.33 -0.96 15.85
CA PHE A 47 -0.05 -2.25 15.23
C PHE A 47 -0.70 -3.39 16.03
N PRO A 48 -1.71 -4.09 15.47
CA PRO A 48 -2.50 -5.08 16.22
C PRO A 48 -1.79 -6.43 16.43
N GLY A 49 -0.48 -6.53 16.13
CA GLY A 49 0.27 -7.79 16.17
C GLY A 49 1.54 -7.72 17.02
N LYS A 50 2.07 -8.90 17.39
CA LYS A 50 3.30 -9.00 18.20
C LYS A 50 4.56 -8.47 17.48
N THR A 51 4.64 -8.61 16.16
CA THR A 51 5.77 -8.11 15.35
C THR A 51 5.37 -7.75 13.92
N GLN A 52 5.98 -6.70 13.38
CA GLN A 52 5.86 -6.28 11.96
C GLN A 52 6.82 -7.04 11.04
N LEU A 53 7.75 -7.79 11.62
CA LEU A 53 8.78 -8.50 10.89
C LEU A 53 8.29 -9.87 10.41
N ASP A 54 8.77 -10.29 9.25
CA ASP A 54 8.59 -11.62 8.70
C ASP A 54 9.47 -12.60 9.49
N PRO A 55 8.87 -13.56 10.22
CA PRO A 55 9.63 -14.57 10.97
C PRO A 55 10.20 -15.68 10.09
N SER A 56 9.86 -15.69 8.80
CA SER A 56 10.24 -16.76 7.87
C SER A 56 11.76 -16.80 7.67
N ARG A 57 12.29 -18.02 7.57
CA ARG A 57 13.73 -18.25 7.35
C ARG A 57 14.20 -17.79 5.97
N VAL A 58 13.29 -17.65 5.01
CA VAL A 58 13.58 -17.16 3.65
C VAL A 58 13.77 -15.65 3.68
N LYS A 59 15.03 -15.21 3.73
CA LYS A 59 15.37 -13.78 3.68
C LYS A 59 15.36 -13.31 2.23
N MET A 60 14.32 -12.58 1.82
CA MET A 60 14.36 -11.85 0.56
C MET A 60 15.14 -10.54 0.75
N MET A 61 16.45 -10.65 0.96
CA MET A 61 17.30 -9.49 1.14
C MET A 61 17.30 -8.64 -0.13
N ILE A 62 17.11 -7.33 0.05
CA ILE A 62 17.38 -6.33 -0.95
C ILE A 62 18.14 -5.18 -0.29
N ASN A 63 19.18 -4.69 -0.96
CA ASN A 63 19.90 -3.51 -0.49
C ASN A 63 18.97 -2.29 -0.62
N GLY A 64 18.47 -1.83 0.51
CA GLY A 64 17.55 -0.70 0.61
C GLY A 64 17.84 0.16 1.82
N GLU A 65 17.71 1.47 1.65
CA GLU A 65 17.85 2.44 2.72
C GLU A 65 16.57 2.40 3.59
N ARG A 66 16.66 1.84 4.79
CA ARG A 66 15.58 1.90 5.79
C ARG A 66 15.62 3.24 6.50
N VAL A 67 15.13 4.28 5.83
CA VAL A 67 15.21 5.66 6.32
C VAL A 67 13.87 6.22 6.78
N LEU A 68 12.75 5.75 6.24
CA LEU A 68 11.44 6.40 6.38
C LEU A 68 10.69 5.98 7.65
N ASP A 69 10.25 6.93 8.45
CA ASP A 69 9.24 6.73 9.51
C ASP A 69 8.05 7.67 9.20
N PRO A 70 6.83 7.14 9.03
CA PRO A 70 5.66 7.95 8.67
C PRO A 70 5.29 9.03 9.68
N LEU A 71 5.81 8.98 10.91
CA LEU A 71 5.53 9.94 11.98
C LEU A 71 6.71 10.88 12.27
N ASP A 72 7.87 10.69 11.64
CA ASP A 72 9.05 11.54 11.83
C ASP A 72 9.36 12.36 10.56
N PRO A 73 8.99 13.65 10.51
CA PRO A 73 9.26 14.51 9.38
C PRO A 73 10.73 14.60 8.97
N MET A 74 11.68 14.44 9.91
CA MET A 74 13.11 14.46 9.58
C MET A 74 13.51 13.28 8.70
N THR A 75 12.84 12.14 8.84
CA THR A 75 13.04 11.01 7.93
C THR A 75 12.52 11.28 6.53
N TRP A 76 11.50 12.13 6.37
CA TRP A 76 10.95 12.47 5.05
C TRP A 76 11.94 13.37 4.30
N PHE A 77 12.57 14.32 4.99
CA PHE A 77 13.66 15.12 4.42
C PHE A 77 14.85 14.24 4.01
N ARG A 78 15.21 13.23 4.83
CA ARG A 78 16.25 12.26 4.46
C ARG A 78 15.86 11.46 3.22
N ALA A 79 14.61 11.01 3.11
CA ALA A 79 14.11 10.32 1.93
C ALA A 79 14.17 11.23 0.67
N VAL A 80 13.76 12.49 0.78
CA VAL A 80 13.89 13.48 -0.31
C VAL A 80 15.35 13.66 -0.70
N LYS A 81 16.27 13.76 0.26
CA LYS A 81 17.70 13.86 -0.01
C LYS A 81 18.21 12.62 -0.75
N ALA A 82 17.84 11.42 -0.30
CA ALA A 82 18.22 10.16 -0.95
C ALA A 82 17.71 10.09 -2.41
N VAL A 83 16.45 10.46 -2.66
CA VAL A 83 15.88 10.58 -4.02
C VAL A 83 16.71 11.55 -4.86
N ARG A 84 16.99 12.74 -4.34
CA ARG A 84 17.71 13.79 -5.08
C ARG A 84 19.15 13.41 -5.39
N THR A 85 19.87 12.86 -4.42
CA THR A 85 21.27 12.44 -4.60
C THR A 85 21.37 11.30 -5.61
N PHE A 86 20.40 10.38 -5.63
CA PHE A 86 20.42 9.29 -6.60
C PHE A 86 20.11 9.77 -8.04
N ALA A 87 19.36 10.87 -8.17
CA ALA A 87 18.92 11.45 -9.44
C ALA A 87 18.22 10.42 -10.35
N PRO A 88 17.06 9.87 -9.93
CA PRO A 88 16.36 8.83 -10.68
C PRO A 88 15.65 9.36 -11.92
N ASP A 89 15.45 8.46 -12.88
CA ASP A 89 14.58 8.62 -14.03
C ASP A 89 13.10 8.40 -13.68
N LEU A 90 12.82 7.64 -12.62
CA LEU A 90 11.48 7.28 -12.18
C LEU A 90 11.46 6.98 -10.67
N VAL A 91 10.43 7.45 -9.98
CA VAL A 91 10.12 7.12 -8.58
C VAL A 91 8.77 6.45 -8.50
N ILE A 92 8.71 5.26 -7.88
CA ILE A 92 7.49 4.48 -7.70
C ILE A 92 7.17 4.38 -6.22
N PHE A 93 6.01 4.88 -5.81
CA PHE A 93 5.51 4.75 -4.44
C PHE A 93 4.51 3.61 -4.36
N GLN A 94 4.74 2.68 -3.45
CA GLN A 94 3.80 1.60 -3.13
C GLN A 94 2.70 2.16 -2.24
N TRP A 95 1.49 2.28 -2.77
CA TRP A 95 0.32 2.87 -2.10
C TRP A 95 -0.69 1.80 -1.71
N TRP A 96 -1.09 1.78 -0.43
CA TRP A 96 -2.10 0.84 0.05
C TRP A 96 -2.98 1.36 1.20
N ASN A 97 -2.57 2.43 1.87
CA ASN A 97 -3.27 2.96 3.04
C ASN A 97 -3.12 4.49 3.14
N PRO A 98 -4.22 5.25 3.36
CA PRO A 98 -4.20 6.70 3.57
C PRO A 98 -3.29 7.17 4.72
N PHE A 99 -2.95 6.31 5.67
CA PHE A 99 -1.98 6.62 6.73
C PHE A 99 -0.64 7.15 6.18
N PHE A 100 -0.21 6.68 5.01
CA PHE A 100 1.04 7.12 4.37
C PHE A 100 0.89 8.38 3.51
N ALA A 101 -0.31 8.97 3.45
CA ALA A 101 -0.60 10.11 2.60
C ALA A 101 0.32 11.31 2.87
N VAL A 102 0.51 11.69 4.13
CA VAL A 102 1.32 12.86 4.51
C VAL A 102 2.80 12.69 4.11
N PRO A 103 3.52 11.62 4.53
CA PRO A 103 4.92 11.46 4.12
C PRO A 103 5.05 11.32 2.61
N TYR A 104 4.14 10.61 1.94
CA TYR A 104 4.23 10.43 0.50
C TYR A 104 3.96 11.71 -0.27
N PHE A 105 2.95 12.48 0.14
CA PHE A 105 2.68 13.82 -0.40
C PHE A 105 3.92 14.71 -0.27
N PHE A 106 4.53 14.73 0.92
CA PHE A 106 5.71 15.53 1.18
C PHE A 106 6.89 15.13 0.28
N ILE A 107 7.22 13.83 0.23
CA ILE A 107 8.38 13.35 -0.54
C ILE A 107 8.14 13.56 -2.04
N SER A 108 6.96 13.21 -2.55
CA SER A 108 6.61 13.37 -3.96
C SER A 108 6.60 14.84 -4.39
N SER A 109 5.91 15.71 -3.66
CA SER A 109 5.85 17.15 -3.96
C SER A 109 7.24 17.78 -3.99
N ARG A 110 8.08 17.44 -3.00
CA ARG A 110 9.42 18.01 -2.90
C ARG A 110 10.40 17.43 -3.94
N SER A 111 10.14 16.23 -4.45
CA SER A 111 10.95 15.57 -5.49
C SER A 111 10.52 15.99 -6.90
N ARG A 112 9.23 16.31 -7.11
CA ARG A 112 8.65 16.62 -8.42
C ARG A 112 9.37 17.73 -9.19
N HIS A 113 9.85 18.76 -8.51
CA HIS A 113 10.58 19.88 -9.15
C HIS A 113 11.86 19.47 -9.88
N ARG A 114 12.45 18.31 -9.53
CA ARG A 114 13.68 17.80 -10.17
C ARG A 114 13.41 16.72 -11.20
N ILE A 115 12.25 16.08 -11.13
CA ILE A 115 11.86 14.94 -11.97
C ILE A 115 10.38 15.06 -12.36
N PRO A 116 9.99 16.12 -13.09
CA PRO A 116 8.60 16.36 -13.44
C PRO A 116 8.04 15.20 -14.28
N GLY A 117 6.83 14.76 -13.96
CA GLY A 117 6.15 13.67 -14.68
C GLY A 117 6.74 12.26 -14.48
N LYS A 118 7.72 12.10 -13.57
CA LYS A 118 8.46 10.86 -13.32
C LYS A 118 8.20 10.26 -11.94
N ILE A 119 7.09 10.62 -11.30
CA ILE A 119 6.67 10.09 -10.00
C ILE A 119 5.33 9.38 -10.18
N TRP A 120 5.31 8.10 -9.80
CA TRP A 120 4.17 7.21 -9.98
C TRP A 120 3.75 6.62 -8.65
N PHE A 121 2.45 6.45 -8.45
CA PHE A 121 1.90 5.67 -7.35
C PHE A 121 1.39 4.33 -7.89
N GLU A 122 1.92 3.25 -7.36
CA GLU A 122 1.44 1.89 -7.59
C GLU A 122 0.46 1.52 -6.48
N CYS A 123 -0.83 1.51 -6.82
CA CYS A 123 -1.93 1.39 -5.89
C CYS A 123 -2.36 -0.07 -5.75
N HIS A 124 -1.97 -0.70 -4.63
CA HIS A 124 -2.47 -2.01 -4.19
C HIS A 124 -3.93 -1.93 -3.76
N ASN A 125 -4.31 -0.79 -3.18
CA ASN A 125 -5.68 -0.41 -2.87
C ASN A 125 -5.82 1.10 -3.07
N VAL A 126 -6.65 1.55 -4.01
CA VAL A 126 -6.84 2.99 -4.26
C VAL A 126 -7.55 3.66 -3.09
N ILE A 127 -8.57 2.98 -2.57
CA ILE A 127 -9.41 3.44 -1.47
C ILE A 127 -9.59 2.25 -0.51
N PRO A 128 -9.43 2.41 0.81
CA PRO A 128 -9.79 1.37 1.77
C PRO A 128 -11.28 0.99 1.67
N HIS A 129 -11.64 -0.25 2.02
CA HIS A 129 -13.03 -0.70 2.00
C HIS A 129 -13.94 0.08 2.97
N GLU A 130 -13.38 0.64 4.03
CA GLU A 130 -14.06 1.53 4.98
C GLU A 130 -13.42 2.92 4.88
N THR A 131 -14.16 3.89 4.36
CA THR A 131 -13.64 5.25 4.15
C THR A 131 -14.24 6.24 5.13
N SER A 132 -13.38 6.90 5.89
CA SER A 132 -13.76 8.11 6.62
C SER A 132 -13.60 9.37 5.73
N PRO A 133 -14.22 10.51 6.11
CA PRO A 133 -13.96 11.80 5.47
C PRO A 133 -12.46 12.20 5.53
N LEU A 134 -11.77 11.85 6.61
CA LEU A 134 -10.34 12.07 6.77
C LEU A 134 -9.53 11.27 5.75
N ASP A 135 -9.86 9.99 5.54
CA ASP A 135 -9.21 9.17 4.52
C ASP A 135 -9.38 9.77 3.14
N SER A 136 -10.60 10.22 2.81
CA SER A 136 -10.89 10.87 1.54
C SER A 136 -10.06 12.14 1.32
N PHE A 137 -9.90 12.96 2.37
CA PHE A 137 -9.02 14.12 2.35
C PHE A 137 -7.56 13.74 2.14
N LEU A 138 -7.05 12.77 2.91
CA LEU A 138 -5.67 12.30 2.84
C LEU A 138 -5.33 11.70 1.47
N ILE A 139 -6.22 10.89 0.89
CA ILE A 139 -6.06 10.33 -0.46
C ILE A 139 -5.96 11.46 -1.49
N ARG A 140 -6.91 12.41 -1.46
CA ARG A 140 -6.91 13.56 -2.39
C ARG A 140 -5.64 14.39 -2.26
N MET A 141 -5.20 14.66 -1.04
CA MET A 141 -3.95 15.36 -0.77
C MET A 141 -2.77 14.62 -1.39
N ALA A 142 -2.59 13.33 -1.08
CA ALA A 142 -1.48 12.55 -1.63
C ALA A 142 -1.49 12.50 -3.16
N PHE A 143 -2.66 12.28 -3.76
CA PHE A 143 -2.80 12.18 -5.23
C PHE A 143 -2.70 13.52 -5.93
N SER A 144 -2.83 14.65 -5.22
CA SER A 144 -2.61 15.97 -5.81
C SER A 144 -1.14 16.18 -6.24
N ALA A 145 -0.19 15.51 -5.59
CA ALA A 145 1.24 15.67 -5.87
C ALA A 145 1.71 14.94 -7.14
N VAL A 146 0.94 13.96 -7.62
CA VAL A 146 1.31 13.08 -8.74
C VAL A 146 0.21 13.02 -9.80
N ASP A 147 0.59 12.71 -11.04
CA ASP A 147 -0.34 12.64 -12.16
C ASP A 147 -0.31 11.26 -12.85
N ARG A 148 0.47 10.30 -12.33
CA ARG A 148 0.66 8.96 -12.94
C ARG A 148 0.48 7.85 -11.92
N PHE A 149 -0.24 6.81 -12.32
CA PHE A 149 -0.66 5.74 -11.42
C PHE A 149 -0.63 4.36 -12.10
N ILE A 150 -0.33 3.34 -11.31
CA ILE A 150 -0.49 1.92 -11.66
C ILE A 150 -1.58 1.35 -10.75
N VAL A 151 -2.50 0.58 -11.32
CA VAL A 151 -3.56 -0.14 -10.59
C VAL A 151 -3.66 -1.57 -11.10
N HIS A 152 -4.23 -2.46 -10.29
CA HIS A 152 -4.29 -3.89 -10.61
C HIS A 152 -5.67 -4.38 -11.07
N SER A 153 -6.69 -3.50 -11.08
CA SER A 153 -8.05 -3.83 -11.52
C SER A 153 -8.73 -2.68 -12.24
N GLU A 154 -9.74 -2.98 -13.07
CA GLU A 154 -10.55 -1.95 -13.72
C GLU A 154 -11.40 -1.17 -12.71
N ALA A 155 -11.86 -1.85 -11.65
CA ALA A 155 -12.59 -1.22 -10.56
C ALA A 155 -11.74 -0.14 -9.86
N ASP A 156 -10.46 -0.44 -9.60
CA ASP A 156 -9.53 0.51 -9.00
C ASP A 156 -9.20 1.67 -9.94
N LYS A 157 -9.02 1.40 -11.23
CA LYS A 157 -8.88 2.46 -12.25
C LYS A 157 -10.06 3.43 -12.22
N ALA A 158 -11.29 2.90 -12.23
CA ALA A 158 -12.50 3.72 -12.18
C ALA A 158 -12.60 4.53 -10.89
N ARG A 159 -12.25 3.95 -9.73
CA ARG A 159 -12.20 4.68 -8.45
C ARG A 159 -11.16 5.80 -8.45
N LEU A 160 -9.98 5.52 -8.99
CA LEU A 160 -8.89 6.48 -9.05
C LEU A 160 -9.27 7.69 -9.91
N LEU A 161 -9.85 7.45 -11.08
CA LEU A 161 -10.30 8.52 -11.98
C LEU A 161 -11.42 9.37 -11.37
N LYS A 162 -12.25 8.83 -10.46
CA LYS A 162 -13.20 9.66 -9.69
C LYS A 162 -12.52 10.63 -8.72
N ILE A 163 -11.35 10.26 -8.19
CA ILE A 163 -10.57 11.10 -7.28
C ILE A 163 -9.71 12.10 -8.05
N LYS A 164 -9.08 11.65 -9.14
CA LYS A 164 -8.16 12.42 -9.97
C LYS A 164 -8.52 12.22 -11.46
N PRO A 165 -9.52 12.95 -11.99
CA PRO A 165 -10.01 12.76 -13.36
C PRO A 165 -8.94 12.96 -14.44
N GLY A 166 -7.97 13.86 -14.20
CA GLY A 166 -6.84 14.10 -15.11
C GLY A 166 -5.63 13.18 -14.91
N GLY A 167 -5.74 12.14 -14.09
CA GLY A 167 -4.64 11.21 -13.81
C GLY A 167 -4.40 10.25 -14.97
N TYR A 168 -3.13 10.04 -15.33
CA TYR A 168 -2.72 8.97 -16.24
C TYR A 168 -2.65 7.65 -15.48
N VAL A 169 -3.54 6.71 -15.80
CA VAL A 169 -3.66 5.43 -15.07
C VAL A 169 -3.41 4.25 -16.00
N VAL A 170 -2.43 3.42 -15.65
CA VAL A 170 -2.14 2.15 -16.32
C VAL A 170 -2.65 1.00 -15.46
N LYS A 171 -3.37 0.07 -16.08
CA LYS A 171 -3.77 -1.18 -15.43
C LYS A 171 -2.74 -2.26 -15.73
N ILE A 172 -2.13 -2.83 -14.69
CA ILE A 172 -1.20 -3.95 -14.78
C ILE A 172 -1.69 -5.00 -13.76
N PRO A 173 -2.16 -6.19 -14.18
CA PRO A 173 -2.59 -7.20 -13.23
C PRO A 173 -1.42 -7.64 -12.34
N PHE A 174 -1.74 -8.15 -11.15
CA PHE A 174 -0.70 -8.72 -10.28
C PHE A 174 0.03 -9.88 -10.98
N PRO A 175 1.34 -10.04 -10.75
CA PRO A 175 2.08 -11.19 -11.26
C PRO A 175 1.59 -12.48 -10.62
N THR A 176 1.84 -13.61 -11.29
CA THR A 176 1.70 -14.93 -10.69
C THR A 176 2.75 -15.11 -9.59
N TRP A 177 2.33 -15.64 -8.45
CA TRP A 177 3.15 -15.77 -7.25
C TRP A 177 3.98 -17.05 -7.25
N ASP A 178 4.62 -17.37 -8.37
CA ASP A 178 5.28 -18.67 -8.58
C ASP A 178 6.43 -18.92 -7.58
N VAL A 179 7.03 -17.84 -7.07
CA VAL A 179 8.03 -17.89 -6.00
C VAL A 179 7.53 -18.44 -4.65
N PHE A 180 6.21 -18.48 -4.42
CA PHE A 180 5.61 -19.13 -3.25
C PHE A 180 5.13 -20.55 -3.54
N LEU A 181 5.14 -20.97 -4.81
CA LEU A 181 4.79 -22.33 -5.23
C LEU A 181 6.00 -23.28 -5.20
N GLY A 182 7.21 -22.76 -5.00
CA GLY A 182 8.46 -23.52 -4.99
C GLY A 182 8.85 -24.05 -3.60
N GLY A 183 8.49 -25.30 -3.33
CA GLY A 183 9.02 -26.12 -2.23
C GLY A 183 8.07 -27.26 -1.88
N ASP A 184 8.29 -28.45 -2.45
CA ASP A 184 7.70 -29.76 -2.10
C ASP A 184 6.29 -29.70 -1.46
N GLY A 185 5.33 -29.08 -2.14
CA GLY A 185 3.92 -29.35 -1.87
C GLY A 185 3.65 -30.80 -2.27
N PRO A 186 2.92 -31.60 -1.47
CA PRO A 186 2.67 -32.99 -1.82
C PRO A 186 2.03 -33.03 -3.22
N THR A 187 2.69 -33.71 -4.15
CA THR A 187 2.25 -33.99 -5.52
C THR A 187 1.04 -34.93 -5.57
N ASP A 188 0.20 -34.92 -4.54
CA ASP A 188 -0.99 -35.75 -4.45
C ASP A 188 -2.19 -34.94 -3.92
N ARG A 189 -2.94 -34.38 -4.88
CA ARG A 189 -4.38 -34.04 -4.87
C ARG A 189 -4.87 -32.75 -4.19
N PRO A 190 -5.59 -31.89 -4.94
CA PRO A 190 -6.64 -31.03 -4.39
C PRO A 190 -8.00 -31.77 -4.37
N CYS A 191 -8.10 -32.95 -3.76
CA CYS A 191 -9.39 -33.69 -3.65
C CYS A 191 -9.78 -34.07 -2.21
N LYS A 192 -9.11 -33.53 -1.17
CA LYS A 192 -9.49 -33.82 0.22
C LYS A 192 -10.00 -32.62 1.03
N ILE A 193 -9.99 -31.41 0.48
CA ILE A 193 -10.54 -30.21 1.17
C ILE A 193 -11.94 -29.84 0.64
N VAL A 194 -12.31 -30.33 -0.55
CA VAL A 194 -13.69 -30.36 -1.05
C VAL A 194 -14.01 -31.83 -1.24
N GLY A 195 -15.05 -32.34 -0.58
CA GLY A 195 -15.43 -33.76 -0.57
C GLY A 195 -15.91 -34.26 -1.94
N VAL A 196 -15.03 -34.26 -2.93
CA VAL A 196 -15.27 -34.79 -4.28
C VAL A 196 -14.49 -36.11 -4.38
N ARG A 197 -15.22 -37.22 -4.53
CA ARG A 197 -14.65 -38.54 -4.83
C ARG A 197 -13.85 -38.47 -6.13
N ALA A 198 -12.71 -39.15 -6.18
CA ALA A 198 -11.66 -38.98 -7.18
C ALA A 198 -11.89 -39.75 -8.50
N ASP A 199 -13.11 -40.18 -8.80
CA ASP A 199 -13.33 -41.28 -9.75
C ASP A 199 -14.22 -40.91 -10.95
N GLY A 200 -14.19 -39.65 -11.39
CA GLY A 200 -14.93 -39.20 -12.59
C GLY A 200 -14.19 -38.12 -13.39
N PRO A 201 -14.36 -38.08 -14.73
CA PRO A 201 -13.63 -37.14 -15.58
C PRO A 201 -14.03 -35.70 -15.25
N VAL A 202 -13.02 -34.88 -14.97
CA VAL A 202 -13.18 -33.44 -14.67
C VAL A 202 -13.51 -32.70 -15.96
N ALA A 203 -14.78 -32.39 -16.19
CA ALA A 203 -15.18 -31.43 -17.21
C ALA A 203 -14.85 -30.00 -16.74
N PRO A 204 -14.43 -29.09 -17.64
CA PRO A 204 -14.22 -27.69 -17.28
C PRO A 204 -15.58 -27.04 -16.94
N PRO A 205 -15.65 -26.17 -15.91
CA PRO A 205 -16.91 -25.56 -15.51
C PRO A 205 -17.42 -24.58 -16.59
N PRO A 206 -18.75 -24.56 -16.87
CA PRO A 206 -19.33 -23.64 -17.83
C PRO A 206 -19.40 -22.20 -17.26
N ASP A 207 -19.28 -21.23 -18.18
CA ASP A 207 -19.43 -19.79 -17.93
C ASP A 207 -20.72 -19.46 -17.16
N LEU A 208 -20.58 -18.89 -15.97
CA LEU A 208 -21.71 -18.40 -15.16
C LEU A 208 -21.63 -16.89 -14.95
N CYS A 209 -22.08 -16.19 -15.99
CA CYS A 209 -22.55 -14.81 -15.89
C CYS A 209 -24.09 -14.83 -15.90
N LYS A 210 -24.74 -14.57 -14.74
CA LYS A 210 -26.11 -14.01 -14.55
C LYS A 210 -26.47 -13.93 -13.04
N LYS A 211 -26.91 -12.76 -12.58
CA LYS A 211 -27.39 -12.40 -11.20
C LYS A 211 -28.87 -12.85 -10.97
N PRO A 212 -29.56 -12.60 -9.82
CA PRO A 212 -29.19 -12.18 -8.43
C PRO A 212 -29.85 -12.99 -7.25
N HIS A 213 -29.13 -13.14 -6.11
CA HIS A 213 -29.61 -13.35 -4.71
C HIS A 213 -30.60 -14.51 -4.37
N PRO A 214 -30.91 -14.81 -3.08
CA PRO A 214 -30.13 -14.75 -1.83
C PRO A 214 -30.19 -16.10 -1.06
N THR A 215 -29.07 -16.61 -0.55
CA THR A 215 -28.93 -17.36 0.73
C THR A 215 -27.57 -18.05 0.77
N GLY A 216 -27.09 -18.30 1.97
CA GLY A 216 -25.68 -18.42 2.27
C GLY A 216 -24.98 -19.69 1.80
N CYS A 217 -23.70 -19.53 1.47
CA CYS A 217 -22.68 -20.52 1.79
C CYS A 217 -21.41 -19.78 2.21
N LYS A 218 -21.26 -19.69 3.53
CA LYS A 218 -19.99 -19.43 4.21
C LYS A 218 -19.05 -20.59 3.86
N HIS A 219 -17.74 -20.33 3.87
CA HIS A 219 -16.60 -21.26 3.67
C HIS A 219 -15.89 -21.18 2.31
N LEU A 220 -15.36 -20.00 2.00
CA LEU A 220 -14.12 -19.82 1.21
C LEU A 220 -13.51 -18.42 1.44
N LEU A 221 -13.47 -18.03 2.72
CA LEU A 221 -12.88 -16.78 3.21
C LEU A 221 -12.18 -17.09 4.54
N PHE A 222 -11.01 -17.70 4.45
CA PHE A 222 -10.16 -17.98 5.61
C PHE A 222 -8.70 -17.61 5.34
N PHE A 223 -8.49 -16.39 4.84
CA PHE A 223 -7.24 -15.65 5.01
C PHE A 223 -7.50 -14.14 5.09
N TRP A 224 -8.62 -13.72 5.71
CA TRP A 224 -8.88 -12.33 6.07
C TRP A 224 -9.98 -12.25 7.14
N LYS A 225 -9.78 -12.94 8.27
CA LYS A 225 -10.63 -12.75 9.46
C LYS A 225 -9.92 -11.86 10.48
N ARG A 226 -10.26 -10.58 10.40
CA ARG A 226 -10.26 -9.55 11.46
C ARG A 226 -8.93 -9.29 12.18
N PRO A 227 -8.20 -8.21 11.87
CA PRO A 227 -7.66 -7.39 12.94
C PRO A 227 -8.83 -6.66 13.62
N PRO A 228 -8.85 -6.50 14.95
CA PRO A 228 -9.88 -5.70 15.61
C PRO A 228 -9.63 -4.22 15.26
N VAL A 229 -10.29 -3.72 14.21
CA VAL A 229 -10.51 -2.28 14.05
C VAL A 229 -11.80 -1.97 14.81
N GLN A 230 -11.70 -1.94 16.14
CA GLN A 230 -12.69 -1.27 16.97
C GLN A 230 -11.95 -0.20 17.77
N ARG A 231 -12.37 1.05 17.54
CA ARG A 231 -11.97 2.31 18.20
C ARG A 231 -10.64 2.92 17.73
N ALA A 232 -10.69 3.56 16.56
CA ALA A 232 -9.88 4.75 16.25
C ALA A 232 -10.76 5.96 15.88
N GLY A 233 -11.99 6.00 16.41
CA GLY A 233 -12.81 7.21 16.50
C GLY A 233 -12.82 7.64 17.97
N LEU A 234 -12.53 8.91 18.23
CA LEU A 234 -12.10 9.51 19.50
C LEU A 234 -10.62 9.26 19.85
N PHE A 235 -9.71 10.08 19.32
CA PHE A 235 -8.57 10.65 20.08
C PHE A 235 -7.86 11.75 19.26
N ILE A 236 -8.64 12.70 18.71
CA ILE A 236 -8.12 14.01 18.25
C ILE A 236 -8.99 15.09 18.90
N ARG A 237 -8.92 15.16 20.24
CA ARG A 237 -9.49 16.26 21.03
C ARG A 237 -8.64 16.67 22.23
N SER A 238 -7.43 16.10 22.40
CA SER A 238 -6.56 16.38 23.56
C SER A 238 -5.19 16.97 23.21
N ALA A 239 -4.88 17.20 21.92
CA ALA A 239 -3.58 17.75 21.49
C ALA A 239 -3.63 19.25 21.10
N PHE A 240 -4.72 19.96 21.42
CA PHE A 240 -4.92 21.38 21.02
C PHE A 240 -5.20 22.35 22.18
N LEU A 241 -5.04 21.91 23.44
CA LEU A 241 -5.31 22.75 24.64
C LEU A 241 -4.05 23.11 25.45
N HIS A 242 -2.94 23.38 24.77
CA HIS A 242 -1.73 23.92 25.42
C HIS A 242 -0.99 24.95 24.57
N PHE A 243 -1.71 25.82 23.86
CA PHE A 243 -1.15 27.08 23.37
C PHE A 243 -2.27 28.17 23.36
N LYS A 244 -2.26 28.98 24.43
CA LYS A 244 -2.87 30.32 24.64
C LYS A 244 -4.38 30.44 24.97
N GLY A 245 -4.69 30.49 26.27
CA GLY A 245 -5.57 31.53 26.88
C GLY A 245 -4.64 32.47 27.68
N ASN A 246 -4.82 33.78 27.84
CA ASN A 246 -5.98 34.64 28.15
C ASN A 246 -5.50 36.13 28.00
N PRO A 247 -6.28 37.22 28.19
CA PRO A 247 -7.73 37.46 28.10
C PRO A 247 -8.11 38.58 27.08
N GLY A 248 -9.42 38.87 26.94
CA GLY A 248 -10.02 39.90 26.07
C GLY A 248 -9.76 41.38 26.48
N PRO A 249 -10.57 42.36 26.04
CA PRO A 249 -12.04 42.33 26.20
C PRO A 249 -12.92 42.85 25.03
N SER A 250 -14.21 42.55 25.19
CA SER A 250 -15.43 43.30 24.85
C SER A 250 -15.83 43.58 23.39
N LEU A 251 -16.95 42.96 23.03
CA LEU A 251 -17.93 43.37 22.02
C LEU A 251 -18.47 44.79 22.27
N GLY A 252 -18.67 45.53 21.18
CA GLY A 252 -19.51 46.73 21.10
C GLY A 252 -20.10 46.87 19.70
N ARG A 253 -21.43 47.02 19.63
CA ARG A 253 -22.30 47.37 18.49
C ARG A 253 -21.60 48.37 17.54
N TRP A 254 -21.69 48.27 16.22
CA TRP A 254 -22.86 48.42 15.34
C TRP A 254 -22.54 47.85 13.96
#